data_AF-A0A2E5R8A8-F1
#
_entry.id   AF-A0A2E5R8A8-F1
#
_cell.length_a   1.000
_cell.length_b   1.000
_cell.length_c   1.000
_cell.angle_alpha   90.00
_cell.angle_beta   90.00
_cell.angle_gamma   90.00
#
_symmetry.space_group_name_H-M   'P 1'
#
loop_
_entity.id
_entity.type
_entity.pdbx_description
1 polymer ?
#
loop_
_entity_poly.entity_id
_entity_poly.type
_entity_poly.pdbx_seq_one_letter_code
_entity_poly.pdbx_strand_id
1 'polypeptide(L)'
;MTVDWGLAEKVANQIANRAPFNDVSYLKGLNESFSGFTSTAEKLVETSTGLKSFSGEARAKVVDRSGWIRANFSSLKRLLKPVMAEDSEMKKASISSRIAALEIGAVLGWMSTRVLGQYDLLVLDNEDLKDQDLVYYVGPNICAIERRYAFDPDGFRLWLAIHELTHRAQFTGVSWMREHYLSLVKNLLQEVQIVTDESEEKNNSQIKLLKDPGSSRLTEFKMSNFFTAMDQKDSVKEIAALMTLLEGHGDVIMSRAGKGHVKNQKRFEKVVSQRRKSASGATKIFQKIIGIEAKLAQYEQGEEFIYAIEELEGMDFLNMVWEHPDNLPKLEEIKDPNLWIARIKRLSNE
;
A
#
# COMPACT_ATOMS: atom_id res chain seq x y z
N MET A 1 1.20 -13.45 -19.53
CA MET A 1 2.47 -12.68 -19.30
C MET A 1 3.41 -13.44 -18.36
N THR A 2 4.64 -13.75 -18.77
CA THR A 2 5.65 -14.39 -17.91
C THR A 2 6.61 -13.35 -17.31
N VAL A 3 7.06 -13.53 -16.07
CA VAL A 3 8.01 -12.63 -15.37
C VAL A 3 9.20 -13.44 -14.87
N ASP A 4 10.43 -12.98 -15.16
CA ASP A 4 11.65 -13.56 -14.58
C ASP A 4 11.86 -13.05 -13.16
N TRP A 5 11.25 -13.74 -12.19
CA TRP A 5 11.31 -13.36 -10.79
C TRP A 5 12.71 -13.37 -10.18
N GLY A 6 13.62 -14.23 -10.68
CA GLY A 6 15.01 -14.28 -10.20
C GLY A 6 15.79 -13.05 -10.62
N LEU A 7 15.60 -12.60 -11.86
CA LEU A 7 16.16 -11.33 -12.35
C LEU A 7 15.60 -10.13 -11.57
N ALA A 8 14.28 -10.10 -11.33
CA ALA A 8 13.63 -9.02 -10.59
C ALA A 8 14.18 -8.89 -9.16
N GLU A 9 14.31 -10.00 -8.42
CA GLU A 9 14.87 -10.01 -7.06
C GLU A 9 16.33 -9.55 -7.05
N LYS A 10 17.13 -9.97 -8.06
CA LYS A 10 18.52 -9.54 -8.19
C LYS A 10 18.64 -8.03 -8.40
N VAL A 11 17.83 -7.45 -9.29
CA VAL A 11 17.81 -6.00 -9.56
C VAL A 11 17.37 -5.23 -8.31
N ALA A 12 16.34 -5.71 -7.62
CA ALA A 12 15.85 -5.08 -6.39
C ALA A 12 16.94 -4.99 -5.32
N ASN A 13 17.63 -6.10 -5.06
CA ASN A 13 18.73 -6.15 -4.09
C ASN A 13 19.92 -5.28 -4.53
N GLN A 14 20.24 -5.25 -5.82
CA GLN A 14 21.30 -4.38 -6.32
C GLN A 14 21.02 -2.90 -6.06
N ILE A 15 19.77 -2.45 -6.20
CA ILE A 15 19.38 -1.07 -5.91
C ILE A 15 19.36 -0.81 -4.40
N ALA A 16 18.81 -1.73 -3.61
CA ALA A 16 18.78 -1.61 -2.16
C ALA A 16 20.17 -1.45 -1.53
N ASN A 17 21.16 -2.15 -2.10
CA ASN A 17 22.56 -2.13 -1.68
C ASN A 17 23.31 -0.84 -2.06
N ARG A 18 22.77 0.02 -2.94
CA ARG A 18 23.38 1.33 -3.26
C ARG A 18 23.30 2.34 -2.11
N ALA A 19 22.49 2.08 -1.10
CA ALA A 19 22.37 2.92 0.09
C ALA A 19 22.75 2.13 1.35
N PRO A 20 23.98 1.59 1.45
CA PRO A 20 24.32 0.63 2.50
C PRO A 20 24.11 1.23 3.90
N PHE A 21 23.55 0.43 4.81
CA PHE A 21 23.43 0.76 6.22
C PHE A 21 24.42 -0.13 6.99
N ASN A 22 25.60 0.43 7.32
CA ASN A 22 26.73 -0.33 7.84
C ASN A 22 26.70 -0.54 9.37
N ASP A 23 25.66 -0.08 10.06
CA ASP A 23 25.62 -0.07 11.52
C ASP A 23 24.81 -1.24 12.08
N VAL A 24 25.42 -2.43 12.07
CA VAL A 24 24.83 -3.66 12.60
C VAL A 24 24.58 -3.55 14.11
N SER A 25 25.37 -2.73 14.83
CA SER A 25 25.23 -2.53 16.27
C SER A 25 23.88 -1.89 16.64
N TYR A 26 23.37 -1.02 15.78
CA TYR A 26 22.12 -0.28 15.97
C TYR A 26 20.87 -1.12 15.65
N LEU A 27 21.03 -2.25 14.96
CA LEU A 27 19.95 -3.23 14.76
C LEU A 27 19.80 -4.17 15.96
N LYS A 28 20.80 -4.22 16.85
CA LYS A 28 20.78 -5.06 18.05
C LYS A 28 19.72 -4.56 19.03
N GLY A 29 18.84 -5.46 19.47
CA GLY A 29 17.73 -5.12 20.38
C GLY A 29 16.55 -4.41 19.72
N LEU A 30 16.62 -4.08 18.42
CA LEU A 30 15.53 -3.40 17.71
C LEU A 30 14.27 -4.27 17.66
N ASN A 31 14.43 -5.59 17.49
CA ASN A 31 13.30 -6.52 17.49
C ASN A 31 12.60 -6.60 18.85
N GLU A 32 13.38 -6.59 19.95
CA GLU A 32 12.85 -6.58 21.32
C GLU A 32 12.12 -5.26 21.62
N SER A 33 12.72 -4.13 21.23
CA SER A 33 12.11 -2.80 21.33
C SER A 33 10.76 -2.73 20.59
N PHE A 34 10.71 -3.16 19.33
CA PHE A 34 9.46 -3.18 18.56
C PHE A 34 8.44 -4.19 19.08
N SER A 35 8.86 -5.31 19.66
CA SER A 35 7.93 -6.26 20.28
C SER A 35 7.14 -5.62 21.44
N GLY A 36 7.82 -4.86 22.30
CA GLY A 36 7.16 -4.12 23.39
C GLY A 36 6.27 -2.99 22.89
N PHE A 37 6.75 -2.20 21.91
CA PHE A 37 5.96 -1.11 21.34
C PHE A 37 4.76 -1.60 20.52
N THR A 38 4.87 -2.73 19.83
CA THR A 38 3.76 -3.34 19.08
C THR A 38 2.63 -3.75 20.02
N SER A 39 2.96 -4.41 21.13
CA SER A 39 1.97 -4.80 22.15
C SER A 39 1.30 -3.59 22.81
N THR A 40 2.06 -2.50 23.01
CA THR A 40 1.54 -1.25 23.57
C THR A 40 0.65 -0.52 22.56
N ALA A 41 1.10 -0.41 21.31
CA ALA A 41 0.38 0.23 20.23
C ALA A 41 -0.95 -0.47 19.92
N GLU A 42 -0.98 -1.80 19.91
CA GLU A 42 -2.22 -2.57 19.71
C GLU A 42 -3.29 -2.17 20.73
N LYS A 43 -2.96 -2.11 22.02
CA LYS A 43 -3.89 -1.67 23.08
C LYS A 43 -4.36 -0.22 22.90
N LEU A 44 -3.45 0.68 22.52
CA LEU A 44 -3.78 2.10 22.31
C LEU A 44 -4.71 2.28 21.11
N VAL A 45 -4.47 1.55 20.02
CA VAL A 45 -5.31 1.55 18.82
C VAL A 45 -6.67 0.94 19.13
N GLU A 46 -6.74 -0.22 19.80
CA GLU A 46 -8.01 -0.84 20.21
C GLU A 46 -8.84 0.11 21.08
N THR A 47 -8.21 0.78 22.05
CA THR A 47 -8.90 1.74 22.92
C THR A 47 -9.43 2.95 22.14
N SER A 48 -8.68 3.41 21.13
CA SER A 48 -9.03 4.61 20.36
C SER A 48 -10.06 4.35 19.26
N THR A 49 -10.14 3.12 18.75
CA THR A 49 -10.96 2.76 17.57
C THR A 49 -12.12 1.84 17.91
N GLY A 50 -12.02 1.06 18.98
CA GLY A 50 -12.90 -0.10 19.24
C GLY A 50 -12.65 -1.31 18.32
N LEU A 51 -11.76 -1.19 17.33
CA LEU A 51 -11.46 -2.26 16.39
C LEU A 51 -10.48 -3.26 17.01
N LYS A 52 -10.97 -4.45 17.31
CA LYS A 52 -10.16 -5.57 17.81
C LYS A 52 -9.83 -6.54 16.69
N SER A 53 -8.56 -6.91 16.57
CA SER A 53 -8.13 -7.87 15.56
C SER A 53 -8.70 -9.27 15.80
N PHE A 54 -9.21 -9.90 14.74
CA PHE A 54 -9.56 -11.32 14.73
C PHE A 54 -8.36 -12.23 14.40
N SER A 55 -7.20 -11.66 14.06
CA SER A 55 -6.01 -12.42 13.64
C SER A 55 -5.02 -12.70 14.79
N GLY A 56 -5.45 -12.55 16.05
CA GLY A 56 -4.59 -12.76 17.22
C GLY A 56 -3.80 -11.50 17.63
N GLU A 57 -2.91 -11.65 18.62
CA GLU A 57 -2.05 -10.56 19.11
C GLU A 57 -0.97 -10.20 18.09
N ALA A 58 -0.72 -8.92 17.90
CA ALA A 58 0.28 -8.47 16.93
C ALA A 58 1.71 -8.82 17.35
N ARG A 59 2.50 -9.35 16.40
CA ARG A 59 3.91 -9.70 16.59
C ARG A 59 4.81 -8.84 15.72
N ALA A 60 5.78 -8.20 16.34
CA ALA A 60 6.79 -7.42 15.62
C ALA A 60 7.78 -8.32 14.88
N LYS A 61 8.11 -7.94 13.64
CA LYS A 61 9.21 -8.55 12.88
C LYS A 61 10.08 -7.48 12.25
N VAL A 62 11.27 -7.29 12.80
CA VAL A 62 12.26 -6.39 12.22
C VAL A 62 12.99 -7.09 11.09
N VAL A 63 12.99 -6.48 9.91
CA VAL A 63 13.66 -6.97 8.71
C VAL A 63 14.65 -5.94 8.17
N ASP A 64 15.65 -6.43 7.45
CA ASP A 64 16.45 -5.58 6.57
C ASP A 64 15.75 -5.37 5.22
N ARG A 65 16.38 -4.62 4.32
CA ARG A 65 15.79 -4.31 3.00
C ARG A 65 15.64 -5.55 2.13
N SER A 66 16.60 -6.47 2.18
CA SER A 66 16.56 -7.72 1.42
C SER A 66 15.45 -8.65 1.92
N GLY A 67 15.26 -8.74 3.23
CA GLY A 67 14.16 -9.46 3.86
C GLY A 67 12.80 -8.87 3.48
N TRP A 68 12.68 -7.54 3.48
CA TRP A 68 11.48 -6.84 3.01
C TRP A 68 11.19 -7.12 1.52
N ILE A 69 12.22 -7.05 0.67
CA ILE A 69 12.12 -7.36 -0.78
C ILE A 69 11.61 -8.78 -0.99
N ARG A 70 12.20 -9.77 -0.31
CA ARG A 70 11.83 -11.18 -0.45
C ARG A 70 10.39 -11.44 -0.04
N ALA A 71 9.96 -10.84 1.08
CA ALA A 71 8.58 -10.95 1.55
C ALA A 71 7.59 -10.41 0.50
N ASN A 72 7.82 -9.20 -0.01
CA ASN A 72 6.96 -8.57 -1.02
C ASN A 72 6.95 -9.33 -2.36
N PHE A 73 8.08 -9.90 -2.79
CA PHE A 73 8.12 -10.73 -4.00
C PHE A 73 7.27 -11.99 -3.87
N SER A 74 7.24 -12.62 -2.69
CA SER A 74 6.35 -13.77 -2.44
C SER A 74 4.88 -13.38 -2.58
N SER A 75 4.50 -12.23 -2.02
CA SER A 75 3.15 -11.65 -2.13
C SER A 75 2.75 -11.36 -3.58
N LEU A 76 3.61 -10.65 -4.31
CA LEU A 76 3.34 -10.23 -5.68
C LEU A 76 3.23 -11.45 -6.63
N LYS A 77 4.06 -12.47 -6.42
CA LYS A 77 3.98 -13.74 -7.17
C LYS A 77 2.62 -14.42 -7.01
N ARG A 78 2.08 -14.45 -5.80
CA ARG A 78 0.76 -15.03 -5.52
C ARG A 78 -0.36 -14.21 -6.14
N LEU A 79 -0.31 -12.89 -5.93
CA LEU A 79 -1.32 -11.97 -6.46
C LEU A 79 -1.42 -12.03 -7.98
N LEU A 80 -0.28 -12.13 -8.66
CA LEU A 80 -0.24 -12.24 -10.13
C LEU A 80 -0.49 -13.66 -10.63
N LYS A 81 -0.49 -14.69 -9.77
CA LYS A 81 -0.68 -16.09 -10.19
C LYS A 81 -1.93 -16.30 -11.05
N PRO A 82 -3.14 -15.76 -10.72
CA PRO A 82 -4.33 -15.93 -11.55
C PRO A 82 -4.17 -15.31 -12.95
N VAL A 83 -3.47 -14.19 -13.05
CA VAL A 83 -3.21 -13.47 -14.32
C VAL A 83 -2.09 -14.14 -15.13
N MET A 84 -1.21 -14.88 -14.47
CA MET A 84 -0.07 -15.58 -15.09
C MET A 84 -0.42 -17.02 -15.50
N ALA A 85 -1.52 -17.60 -15.03
CA ALA A 85 -1.80 -19.03 -15.11
C ALA A 85 -2.48 -19.52 -16.41
N GLU A 86 -2.78 -18.66 -17.39
CA GLU A 86 -3.44 -19.10 -18.64
C GLU A 86 -2.49 -19.39 -19.82
N ASP A 87 -1.20 -19.08 -19.72
CA ASP A 87 -0.21 -19.43 -20.76
C ASP A 87 0.58 -20.69 -20.38
N SER A 88 -0.11 -21.82 -20.22
CA SER A 88 0.54 -23.14 -20.12
C SER A 88 0.93 -23.66 -21.50
N GLU A 89 1.76 -22.91 -22.21
CA GLU A 89 2.54 -23.40 -23.34
C GLU A 89 3.94 -22.80 -23.22
N MET A 90 4.92 -23.71 -23.20
CA MET A 90 6.29 -23.52 -22.74
C MET A 90 7.08 -22.54 -23.63
N LYS A 91 6.78 -21.23 -23.56
CA LYS A 91 7.53 -20.19 -24.27
C LYS A 91 8.64 -19.66 -23.36
N LYS A 92 9.89 -19.92 -23.79
CA LYS A 92 11.13 -19.31 -23.26
C LYS A 92 10.88 -17.86 -22.84
N ALA A 93 11.38 -17.46 -21.67
CA ALA A 93 11.36 -16.09 -21.16
C ALA A 93 11.59 -15.08 -22.30
N SER A 94 10.50 -14.49 -22.79
CA SER A 94 10.51 -13.52 -23.88
C SER A 94 11.25 -12.25 -23.44
N ILE A 95 11.71 -11.44 -24.38
CA ILE A 95 12.29 -10.12 -24.11
C ILE A 95 11.32 -9.28 -23.23
N SER A 96 10.00 -9.44 -23.40
CA SER A 96 8.98 -8.80 -22.57
C SER A 96 9.02 -9.23 -21.10
N SER A 97 9.26 -10.52 -20.82
CA SER A 97 9.36 -11.06 -19.45
C SER A 97 10.54 -10.53 -18.66
N ARG A 98 11.65 -10.23 -19.37
CA ARG A 98 12.85 -9.64 -18.77
C ARG A 98 12.68 -8.17 -18.49
N ILE A 99 12.03 -7.42 -19.39
CA ILE A 99 11.74 -6.00 -19.18
C ILE A 99 10.85 -5.83 -17.95
N ALA A 100 9.75 -6.58 -17.86
CA ALA A 100 8.87 -6.56 -16.70
C ALA A 100 9.60 -6.92 -15.39
N ALA A 101 10.49 -7.92 -15.43
CA ALA A 101 11.32 -8.28 -14.28
C ALA A 101 12.26 -7.14 -13.85
N LEU A 102 12.90 -6.45 -14.80
CA LEU A 102 13.76 -5.29 -14.51
C LEU A 102 12.96 -4.15 -13.86
N GLU A 103 11.75 -3.88 -14.34
CA GLU A 103 10.87 -2.82 -13.82
C GLU A 103 10.37 -3.13 -12.41
N ILE A 104 9.81 -4.32 -12.20
CA ILE A 104 9.36 -4.78 -10.87
C ILE A 104 10.53 -4.76 -9.88
N GLY A 105 11.69 -5.28 -10.31
CA GLY A 105 12.91 -5.24 -9.51
C GLY A 105 13.35 -3.81 -9.18
N ALA A 106 13.29 -2.90 -10.14
CA ALA A 106 13.66 -1.50 -9.94
C ALA A 106 12.78 -0.81 -8.88
N VAL A 107 11.47 -1.02 -8.98
CA VAL A 107 10.47 -0.42 -8.09
C VAL A 107 10.62 -0.96 -6.67
N LEU A 108 10.62 -2.28 -6.49
CA LEU A 108 10.76 -2.89 -5.17
C LEU A 108 12.12 -2.58 -4.54
N GLY A 109 13.20 -2.59 -5.32
CA GLY A 109 14.52 -2.19 -4.85
C GLY A 109 14.54 -0.76 -4.33
N TRP A 110 13.96 0.17 -5.07
CA TRP A 110 13.85 1.57 -4.65
C TRP A 110 12.95 1.74 -3.42
N MET A 111 11.77 1.10 -3.38
CA MET A 111 10.83 1.15 -2.25
C MET A 111 11.45 0.63 -0.95
N SER A 112 12.23 -0.46 -1.04
CA SER A 112 12.90 -1.06 0.12
C SER A 112 13.80 -0.09 0.88
N THR A 113 14.28 0.98 0.24
CA THR A 113 15.12 2.02 0.87
C THR A 113 14.33 3.12 1.58
N ARG A 114 13.00 3.10 1.46
CA ARG A 114 12.12 4.18 1.91
C ARG A 114 11.03 3.76 2.88
N VAL A 115 10.47 2.57 2.69
CA VAL A 115 9.43 1.98 3.56
C VAL A 115 9.96 1.86 5.00
N LEU A 116 9.13 2.17 6.00
CA LEU A 116 9.53 2.21 7.41
C LEU A 116 8.94 1.05 8.20
N GLY A 117 7.62 0.91 8.14
CA GLY A 117 6.92 -0.32 8.48
C GLY A 117 6.00 -0.69 7.32
N GLN A 118 5.46 -1.90 7.40
CA GLN A 118 4.39 -2.31 6.51
C GLN A 118 3.53 -3.36 7.21
N TYR A 119 2.27 -3.03 7.43
CA TYR A 119 1.20 -4.02 7.45
C TYR A 119 0.76 -4.29 6.00
N ASP A 120 1.23 -5.40 5.42
CA ASP A 120 0.91 -5.77 4.04
C ASP A 120 -0.12 -6.90 3.98
N LEU A 121 -1.35 -6.60 3.60
CA LEU A 121 -2.36 -7.64 3.34
C LEU A 121 -1.92 -8.68 2.31
N LEU A 122 -1.10 -8.28 1.34
CA LEU A 122 -0.64 -9.17 0.31
C LEU A 122 0.43 -10.12 0.83
N VAL A 123 1.18 -9.78 1.89
CA VAL A 123 2.07 -10.71 2.62
C VAL A 123 1.27 -11.73 3.43
N LEU A 124 0.09 -11.33 3.92
CA LEU A 124 -0.76 -12.10 4.82
C LEU A 124 -1.72 -13.07 4.13
N ASP A 125 -1.69 -13.15 2.79
CA ASP A 125 -2.35 -14.19 1.97
C ASP A 125 -1.64 -15.57 2.11
N ASN A 126 -1.25 -15.89 3.35
CA ASN A 126 -0.85 -17.22 3.75
C ASN A 126 -2.13 -17.94 4.20
N GLU A 127 -2.44 -19.08 3.57
CA GLU A 127 -3.30 -20.10 4.17
C GLU A 127 -2.70 -20.63 5.49
N ASP A 128 -1.41 -20.38 5.73
CA ASP A 128 -0.80 -20.47 7.05
C ASP A 128 -1.23 -19.27 7.91
N LEU A 129 -2.34 -19.47 8.65
CA LEU A 129 -2.87 -18.60 9.71
C LEU A 129 -1.81 -18.06 10.70
N LYS A 130 -0.62 -18.67 10.73
CA LYS A 130 0.47 -18.41 11.69
C LYS A 130 1.24 -17.11 11.44
N ASP A 131 1.10 -16.47 10.29
CA ASP A 131 1.83 -15.23 9.97
C ASP A 131 0.92 -14.01 9.80
N GLN A 132 -0.40 -14.16 10.02
CA GLN A 132 -1.40 -13.09 9.85
C GLN A 132 -1.31 -11.98 10.92
N ASP A 133 -0.50 -12.19 11.93
CA ASP A 133 -0.26 -11.32 13.08
C ASP A 133 1.07 -10.54 12.98
N LEU A 134 1.86 -10.75 11.93
CA LEU A 134 3.16 -10.10 11.78
C LEU A 134 3.05 -8.64 11.30
N VAL A 135 3.68 -7.74 12.04
CA VAL A 135 3.90 -6.34 11.64
C VAL A 135 5.37 -6.16 11.31
N TYR A 136 5.67 -5.80 10.06
CA TYR A 136 7.03 -5.69 9.58
C TYR A 136 7.60 -4.29 9.81
N TYR A 137 8.83 -4.22 10.30
CA TYR A 137 9.57 -2.96 10.50
C TYR A 137 10.91 -3.03 9.76
N VAL A 138 11.16 -2.09 8.85
CA VAL A 138 12.40 -2.03 8.06
C VAL A 138 13.48 -1.30 8.85
N GLY A 139 14.16 -2.06 9.70
CA GLY A 139 15.11 -1.54 10.70
C GLY A 139 16.11 -0.53 10.16
N PRO A 140 16.86 -0.82 9.08
CA PRO A 140 17.84 0.12 8.51
C PRO A 140 17.25 1.49 8.15
N ASN A 141 16.00 1.55 7.69
CA ASN A 141 15.36 2.80 7.28
C ASN A 141 14.87 3.60 8.50
N ILE A 142 14.32 2.90 9.50
CA ILE A 142 13.92 3.49 10.78
C ILE A 142 15.14 4.13 11.45
N CYS A 143 16.21 3.38 11.63
CA CYS A 143 17.43 3.86 12.29
C CYS A 143 18.06 5.03 11.52
N ALA A 144 18.02 5.01 10.18
CA ALA A 144 18.50 6.11 9.37
C ALA A 144 17.71 7.41 9.59
N ILE A 145 16.40 7.33 9.79
CA ILE A 145 15.55 8.50 10.10
C ILE A 145 15.78 8.99 11.51
N GLU A 146 15.80 8.07 12.48
CA GLU A 146 16.08 8.39 13.89
C GLU A 146 17.36 9.22 13.99
N ARG A 147 18.42 8.77 13.30
CA ARG A 147 19.70 9.48 13.25
C ARG A 147 19.62 10.80 12.49
N ARG A 148 19.08 10.79 11.26
CA ARG A 148 19.06 11.97 10.39
C ARG A 148 18.34 13.16 11.02
N TYR A 149 17.25 12.89 11.75
CA TYR A 149 16.45 13.92 12.37
C TYR A 149 16.61 13.99 13.88
N ALA A 150 17.55 13.24 14.48
CA ALA A 150 17.72 13.16 15.94
C ALA A 150 16.37 12.98 16.66
N PHE A 151 15.64 11.94 16.26
CA PHE A 151 14.42 11.55 16.95
C PHE A 151 14.74 10.78 18.21
N ASP A 152 13.88 10.95 19.20
CA ASP A 152 13.81 10.03 20.33
C ASP A 152 13.40 8.64 19.80
N PRO A 153 14.25 7.60 19.90
CA PRO A 153 13.96 6.31 19.29
C PRO A 153 12.69 5.68 19.84
N ASP A 154 12.47 5.73 21.16
CA ASP A 154 11.32 5.11 21.80
C ASP A 154 10.01 5.78 21.38
N GLY A 155 9.95 7.11 21.45
CA GLY A 155 8.80 7.88 20.98
C GLY A 155 8.52 7.66 19.49
N PHE A 156 9.55 7.64 18.63
CA PHE A 156 9.38 7.44 17.19
C PHE A 156 8.93 6.02 16.83
N ARG A 157 9.48 5.00 17.51
CA ARG A 157 9.11 3.59 17.28
C ARG A 157 7.71 3.30 17.76
N LEU A 158 7.29 3.83 18.92
CA LEU A 158 5.90 3.73 19.38
C LEU A 158 4.96 4.44 18.41
N TRP A 159 5.30 5.66 17.97
CA TRP A 159 4.53 6.40 16.97
C TRP A 159 4.37 5.58 15.68
N LEU A 160 5.46 4.99 15.17
CA LEU A 160 5.41 4.13 13.99
C LEU A 160 4.58 2.87 14.23
N ALA A 161 4.72 2.22 15.39
CA ALA A 161 3.93 1.06 15.73
C ALA A 161 2.44 1.38 15.76
N ILE A 162 2.02 2.53 16.33
CA ILE A 162 0.61 2.96 16.29
C ILE A 162 0.10 3.09 14.85
N HIS A 163 0.93 3.60 13.93
CA HIS A 163 0.54 3.73 12.52
C HIS A 163 0.27 2.37 11.90
N GLU A 164 1.24 1.45 11.98
CA GLU A 164 1.11 0.11 11.40
C GLU A 164 -0.04 -0.69 12.06
N LEU A 165 -0.23 -0.52 13.37
CA LEU A 165 -1.28 -1.22 14.11
C LEU A 165 -2.67 -0.66 13.83
N THR A 166 -2.77 0.62 13.47
CA THR A 166 -4.04 1.21 13.02
C THR A 166 -4.49 0.56 11.73
N HIS A 167 -3.60 0.42 10.74
CA HIS A 167 -3.91 -0.28 9.50
C HIS A 167 -4.19 -1.77 9.74
N ARG A 168 -3.41 -2.41 10.61
CA ARG A 168 -3.71 -3.78 11.02
C ARG A 168 -5.12 -3.90 11.59
N ALA A 169 -5.51 -3.03 12.51
CA ALA A 169 -6.84 -3.05 13.13
C ALA A 169 -7.95 -2.82 12.10
N GLN A 170 -7.78 -1.88 11.16
CA GLN A 170 -8.73 -1.65 10.07
C GLN A 170 -8.95 -2.92 9.21
N PHE A 171 -7.88 -3.65 8.90
CA PHE A 171 -7.95 -4.80 8.00
C PHE A 171 -8.22 -6.15 8.67
N THR A 172 -8.01 -6.25 9.99
CA THR A 172 -8.21 -7.50 10.76
C THR A 172 -9.32 -7.40 11.78
N GLY A 173 -9.76 -6.20 12.14
CA GLY A 173 -10.90 -5.97 13.03
C GLY A 173 -12.21 -5.69 12.29
N VAL A 174 -12.16 -5.47 10.98
CA VAL A 174 -13.34 -5.39 10.11
C VAL A 174 -13.42 -6.66 9.27
N SER A 175 -14.46 -7.47 9.49
CA SER A 175 -14.57 -8.84 8.98
C SER A 175 -14.57 -8.93 7.45
N TRP A 176 -15.19 -7.98 6.76
CA TRP A 176 -15.32 -7.95 5.31
C TRP A 176 -14.17 -7.24 4.58
N MET A 177 -13.34 -6.46 5.30
CA MET A 177 -12.39 -5.52 4.69
C MET A 177 -11.36 -6.22 3.79
N ARG A 178 -10.78 -7.32 4.28
CA ARG A 178 -9.76 -8.08 3.54
C ARG A 178 -10.32 -8.65 2.24
N GLU A 179 -11.46 -9.33 2.32
CA GLU A 179 -12.10 -9.95 1.16
C GLU A 179 -12.51 -8.90 0.13
N HIS A 180 -13.11 -7.80 0.59
CA HIS A 180 -13.49 -6.69 -0.27
C HIS A 180 -12.27 -6.10 -0.98
N TYR A 181 -11.19 -5.76 -0.27
CA TYR A 181 -9.97 -5.22 -0.88
C TYR A 181 -9.38 -6.17 -1.93
N LEU A 182 -9.28 -7.47 -1.63
CA LEU A 182 -8.78 -8.46 -2.59
C LEU A 182 -9.68 -8.58 -3.83
N SER A 183 -11.01 -8.43 -3.66
CA SER A 183 -11.95 -8.40 -4.78
C SER A 183 -11.72 -7.19 -5.70
N LEU A 184 -11.46 -6.00 -5.13
CA LEU A 184 -11.14 -4.79 -5.90
C LEU A 184 -9.85 -4.97 -6.70
N VAL A 185 -8.82 -5.52 -6.08
CA VAL A 185 -7.54 -5.80 -6.76
C VAL A 185 -7.73 -6.83 -7.88
N LYS A 186 -8.52 -7.88 -7.64
CA LYS A 186 -8.83 -8.89 -8.66
C LYS A 186 -9.59 -8.28 -9.84
N ASN A 187 -10.60 -7.45 -9.59
CA ASN A 187 -11.37 -6.78 -10.62
C ASN A 187 -10.47 -5.86 -11.46
N LEU A 188 -9.60 -5.08 -10.80
CA LEU A 188 -8.61 -4.25 -11.48
C LEU A 188 -7.70 -5.08 -12.41
N LEU A 189 -7.19 -6.21 -11.93
CA LEU A 189 -6.35 -7.10 -12.74
C LEU A 189 -7.10 -7.67 -13.96
N GLN A 190 -8.38 -8.03 -13.81
CA GLN A 190 -9.23 -8.51 -14.91
C GLN A 190 -9.53 -7.40 -15.93
N GLU A 191 -9.88 -6.21 -15.46
CA GLU A 191 -10.13 -5.05 -16.32
C GLU A 191 -8.90 -4.67 -17.16
N VAL A 192 -7.71 -4.84 -16.58
CA VAL A 192 -6.42 -4.66 -17.24
C VAL A 192 -6.19 -5.71 -18.33
N GLN A 193 -6.48 -6.99 -18.07
CA GLN A 193 -6.34 -8.07 -19.05
C GLN A 193 -7.23 -7.84 -20.29
N ILE A 194 -8.49 -7.46 -20.08
CA ILE A 194 -9.44 -7.20 -21.17
C ILE A 194 -8.90 -6.10 -22.11
N VAL A 195 -8.35 -5.02 -21.55
CA VAL A 195 -7.78 -3.92 -22.36
C VAL A 195 -6.57 -4.39 -23.16
N THR A 196 -5.72 -5.25 -22.59
CA THR A 196 -4.58 -5.78 -23.34
C THR A 196 -5.02 -6.68 -24.49
N ASP A 197 -6.01 -7.55 -24.28
CA ASP A 197 -6.50 -8.49 -25.30
C ASP A 197 -7.17 -7.76 -26.47
N GLU A 198 -8.04 -6.79 -26.20
CA GLU A 198 -8.68 -5.96 -27.24
C GLU A 198 -7.65 -5.17 -28.08
N SER A 199 -6.55 -4.75 -27.45
CA SER A 199 -5.47 -4.02 -28.13
C SER A 199 -4.64 -4.92 -29.05
N GLU A 200 -4.49 -6.21 -28.69
CA GLU A 200 -3.80 -7.21 -29.52
C GLU A 200 -4.66 -7.64 -30.71
N GLU A 201 -5.98 -7.81 -30.52
CA GLU A 201 -6.91 -8.09 -31.63
C GLU A 201 -6.96 -6.95 -32.67
N LYS A 202 -7.02 -5.69 -32.20
CA LYS A 202 -6.98 -4.51 -33.08
C LYS A 202 -5.63 -4.38 -33.80
N ASN A 203 -4.51 -4.68 -33.13
CA ASN A 203 -3.21 -4.69 -33.79
C ASN A 203 -3.08 -5.82 -34.82
N ASN A 204 -3.60 -7.02 -34.57
CA ASN A 204 -3.56 -8.12 -35.54
C ASN A 204 -4.36 -7.81 -36.82
N SER A 205 -5.35 -6.92 -36.77
CA SER A 205 -6.04 -6.41 -37.97
C SER A 205 -5.23 -5.37 -38.75
N GLN A 206 -4.18 -4.77 -38.17
CA GLN A 206 -3.31 -3.77 -38.80
C GLN A 206 -1.86 -4.25 -39.06
N ILE A 207 -1.44 -5.42 -38.57
CA ILE A 207 -0.13 -6.04 -38.83
C ILE A 207 -0.09 -6.73 -40.22
N LYS A 208 -0.55 -6.03 -41.25
CA LYS A 208 -0.22 -6.36 -42.65
C LYS A 208 0.64 -5.31 -43.35
N LEU A 209 1.07 -4.24 -42.67
CA LEU A 209 1.69 -3.11 -43.36
C LEU A 209 2.98 -2.49 -42.81
N LEU A 210 3.58 -2.93 -41.70
CA LEU A 210 4.84 -2.33 -41.24
C LEU A 210 5.83 -3.39 -40.72
N LYS A 211 6.69 -3.88 -41.62
CA LYS A 211 7.99 -4.48 -41.27
C LYS A 211 9.02 -3.36 -41.21
N ASP A 212 9.29 -2.84 -40.02
CA ASP A 212 10.49 -2.04 -39.80
C ASP A 212 11.11 -2.38 -38.43
N PRO A 213 12.28 -3.05 -38.38
CA PRO A 213 12.91 -3.51 -37.15
C PRO A 213 13.79 -2.41 -36.57
N GLY A 214 13.20 -1.45 -35.86
CA GLY A 214 14.00 -0.32 -35.36
C GLY A 214 13.30 0.67 -34.45
N SER A 215 12.52 0.26 -33.44
CA SER A 215 12.03 1.23 -32.47
C SER A 215 11.88 0.69 -31.03
N SER A 216 12.85 1.07 -30.20
CA SER A 216 12.73 1.20 -28.74
C SER A 216 11.72 2.27 -28.29
N ARG A 217 11.07 2.96 -29.24
CA ARG A 217 9.97 3.92 -29.02
C ARG A 217 8.59 3.27 -28.84
N LEU A 218 8.42 2.01 -29.25
CA LEU A 218 7.14 1.30 -29.12
C LEU A 218 6.80 0.95 -27.66
N THR A 219 7.80 0.70 -26.83
CA THR A 219 7.62 0.31 -25.42
C THR A 219 7.15 1.47 -24.55
N GLU A 220 7.68 2.68 -24.80
CA GLU A 220 7.33 3.88 -24.05
C GLU A 220 5.91 4.40 -24.40
N PHE A 221 5.47 4.20 -25.65
CA PHE A 221 4.13 4.59 -26.12
C PHE A 221 3.01 3.62 -25.72
N LYS A 222 3.31 2.33 -25.55
CA LYS A 222 2.31 1.33 -25.12
C LYS A 222 1.96 1.45 -23.64
N MET A 223 2.92 1.78 -22.79
CA MET A 223 2.72 1.88 -21.35
C MET A 223 1.96 3.17 -20.96
N SER A 224 2.24 4.32 -21.57
CA SER A 224 1.49 5.55 -21.26
C SER A 224 -0.01 5.40 -21.52
N ASN A 225 -0.40 4.73 -22.61
CA ASN A 225 -1.80 4.51 -22.95
C ASN A 225 -2.48 3.46 -22.06
N PHE A 226 -1.75 2.41 -21.66
CA PHE A 226 -2.21 1.40 -20.69
C PHE A 226 -2.55 2.06 -19.34
N PHE A 227 -1.70 2.98 -18.91
CA PHE A 227 -1.83 3.71 -17.68
C PHE A 227 -2.97 4.73 -17.71
N THR A 228 -3.10 5.53 -18.78
CA THR A 228 -4.26 6.42 -18.93
C THR A 228 -5.58 5.65 -19.05
N ALA A 229 -5.58 4.42 -19.57
CA ALA A 229 -6.76 3.56 -19.61
C ALA A 229 -7.13 2.98 -18.22
N MET A 230 -6.16 2.88 -17.30
CA MET A 230 -6.34 2.40 -15.93
C MET A 230 -7.00 3.46 -15.05
N ASP A 231 -6.72 4.74 -15.27
CA ASP A 231 -7.30 5.87 -14.53
C ASP A 231 -8.83 6.00 -14.66
N GLN A 232 -9.39 5.47 -15.76
CA GLN A 232 -10.83 5.53 -16.02
C GLN A 232 -11.61 4.38 -15.40
N LYS A 233 -10.93 3.40 -14.80
CA LYS A 233 -11.54 2.19 -14.27
C LYS A 233 -12.19 2.41 -12.91
N ASP A 234 -13.36 1.80 -12.69
CA ASP A 234 -14.10 1.97 -11.45
C ASP A 234 -13.39 1.28 -10.27
N SER A 235 -12.75 0.12 -10.50
CA SER A 235 -11.92 -0.55 -9.50
C SER A 235 -10.78 0.34 -8.97
N VAL A 236 -10.17 1.18 -9.82
CA VAL A 236 -9.13 2.13 -9.38
C VAL A 236 -9.72 3.22 -8.48
N LYS A 237 -10.89 3.76 -8.83
CA LYS A 237 -11.56 4.80 -8.03
C LYS A 237 -11.99 4.25 -6.67
N GLU A 238 -12.49 3.03 -6.62
CA GLU A 238 -12.90 2.35 -5.38
C GLU A 238 -11.70 2.10 -4.47
N ILE A 239 -10.60 1.56 -5.01
CA ILE A 239 -9.34 1.40 -4.26
C ILE A 239 -8.84 2.76 -3.75
N ALA A 240 -8.86 3.79 -4.59
CA ALA A 240 -8.42 5.13 -4.21
C ALA A 240 -9.30 5.72 -3.09
N ALA A 241 -10.62 5.54 -3.14
CA ALA A 241 -11.55 6.01 -2.11
C ALA A 241 -11.32 5.28 -0.78
N LEU A 242 -11.23 3.94 -0.82
CA LEU A 242 -10.91 3.11 0.34
C LEU A 242 -9.58 3.53 0.97
N MET A 243 -8.51 3.64 0.19
CA MET A 243 -7.21 4.05 0.72
C MET A 243 -7.24 5.46 1.30
N THR A 244 -7.98 6.39 0.69
CA THR A 244 -8.13 7.75 1.23
C THR A 244 -8.84 7.76 2.58
N LEU A 245 -9.91 6.96 2.73
CA LEU A 245 -10.57 6.75 4.02
C LEU A 245 -9.61 6.16 5.06
N LEU A 246 -8.92 5.05 4.71
CA LEU A 246 -8.06 4.33 5.65
C LEU A 246 -6.90 5.18 6.15
N GLU A 247 -6.26 5.94 5.26
CA GLU A 247 -5.18 6.87 5.60
C GLU A 247 -5.70 8.05 6.44
N GLY A 248 -6.84 8.65 6.07
CA GLY A 248 -7.45 9.74 6.82
C GLY A 248 -7.84 9.34 8.24
N HIS A 249 -8.52 8.19 8.38
CA HIS A 249 -8.80 7.60 9.68
C HIS A 249 -7.49 7.26 10.42
N GLY A 250 -6.49 6.73 9.71
CA GLY A 250 -5.17 6.46 10.22
C GLY A 250 -4.52 7.66 10.90
N ASP A 251 -4.50 8.81 10.23
CA ASP A 251 -3.93 10.06 10.74
C ASP A 251 -4.70 10.59 11.98
N VAL A 252 -6.03 10.49 11.99
CA VAL A 252 -6.85 10.86 13.16
C VAL A 252 -6.57 9.95 14.37
N ILE A 253 -6.51 8.64 14.16
CA ILE A 253 -6.21 7.66 15.23
C ILE A 253 -4.78 7.82 15.71
N MET A 254 -3.84 8.10 14.83
CA MET A 254 -2.47 8.41 15.20
C MET A 254 -2.41 9.53 16.23
N SER A 255 -3.12 10.64 15.98
CA SER A 255 -3.24 11.77 16.92
C SER A 255 -3.84 11.35 18.27
N ARG A 256 -4.89 10.54 18.25
CA ARG A 256 -5.63 10.09 19.44
C ARG A 256 -4.86 9.07 20.28
N ALA A 257 -4.45 7.97 19.66
CA ALA A 257 -3.74 6.86 20.30
C ALA A 257 -2.35 7.28 20.81
N GLY A 258 -1.70 8.23 20.13
CA GLY A 258 -0.42 8.77 20.57
C GLY A 258 -0.51 9.78 21.71
N LYS A 259 -1.69 10.35 21.98
CA LYS A 259 -1.88 11.43 22.96
C LYS A 259 -1.49 10.98 24.38
N GLY A 260 -0.53 11.69 24.98
CA GLY A 260 -0.03 11.37 26.33
C GLY A 260 1.02 10.25 26.37
N HIS A 261 1.19 9.48 25.29
CA HIS A 261 2.16 8.38 25.19
C HIS A 261 3.37 8.72 24.32
N VAL A 262 3.16 9.43 23.21
CA VAL A 262 4.20 9.81 22.25
C VAL A 262 4.59 11.27 22.45
N LYS A 263 5.76 11.49 23.05
CA LYS A 263 6.34 12.83 23.14
C LYS A 263 6.78 13.30 21.74
N ASN A 264 6.60 14.58 21.44
CA ASN A 264 6.99 15.20 20.17
C ASN A 264 6.31 14.62 18.91
N GLN A 265 5.14 13.99 19.04
CA GLN A 265 4.39 13.40 17.92
C GLN A 265 4.28 14.32 16.69
N LYS A 266 3.89 15.59 16.89
CA LYS A 266 3.77 16.59 15.81
C LYS A 266 5.06 16.76 14.99
N ARG A 267 6.23 16.57 15.62
CA ARG A 267 7.52 16.64 14.93
C ARG A 267 7.72 15.44 14.02
N PHE A 268 7.39 14.24 14.49
CA PHE A 268 7.50 13.01 13.69
C PHE A 268 6.58 13.09 12.48
N GLU A 269 5.31 13.44 12.72
CA GLU A 269 4.29 13.62 11.69
C GLU A 269 4.71 14.63 10.61
N LYS A 270 5.16 15.83 11.01
CA LYS A 270 5.64 16.86 10.08
C LYS A 270 6.79 16.36 9.20
N VAL A 271 7.79 15.71 9.80
CA VAL A 271 8.98 15.25 9.06
C VAL A 271 8.64 14.08 8.15
N VAL A 272 7.83 13.12 8.60
CA VAL A 272 7.42 11.97 7.79
C VAL A 272 6.49 12.41 6.66
N SER A 273 5.52 13.29 6.94
CA SER A 273 4.65 13.91 5.92
C SER A 273 5.45 14.71 4.89
N GLN A 274 6.41 15.54 5.32
CA GLN A 274 7.32 16.24 4.41
C GLN A 274 8.18 15.27 3.59
N ARG A 275 8.63 14.16 4.18
CA ARG A 275 9.35 13.12 3.45
C ARG A 275 8.46 12.47 2.38
N ARG A 276 7.19 12.19 2.67
CA ARG A 276 6.19 11.73 1.69
C ARG A 276 6.01 12.77 0.56
N LYS A 277 5.82 14.05 0.89
CA LYS A 277 5.66 15.15 -0.08
C LYS A 277 6.93 15.42 -0.92
N SER A 278 8.12 15.33 -0.32
CA SER A 278 9.44 15.50 -0.97
C SER A 278 9.88 14.28 -1.78
N ALA A 279 9.28 13.12 -1.52
CA ALA A 279 9.39 11.97 -2.38
C ALA A 279 8.64 12.15 -3.70
N SER A 280 8.10 13.34 -4.03
CA SER A 280 7.55 13.78 -5.32
C SER A 280 8.52 13.80 -6.52
N GLY A 281 9.67 13.12 -6.43
CA GLY A 281 10.36 12.56 -7.60
C GLY A 281 9.84 11.16 -7.99
N ALA A 282 9.23 10.45 -7.03
CA ALA A 282 8.60 9.13 -7.13
C ALA A 282 7.20 9.15 -7.71
N THR A 283 6.55 10.32 -7.71
CA THR A 283 5.39 10.62 -8.54
C THR A 283 5.65 10.10 -9.94
N LYS A 284 6.80 10.39 -10.57
CA LYS A 284 7.06 9.96 -11.95
C LYS A 284 7.16 8.45 -12.17
N ILE A 285 7.43 7.64 -11.14
CA ILE A 285 7.55 6.18 -11.26
C ILE A 285 6.21 5.51 -10.93
N PHE A 286 5.50 5.98 -9.90
CA PHE A 286 4.14 5.49 -9.58
C PHE A 286 3.09 5.99 -10.61
N GLN A 287 3.20 7.24 -11.06
CA GLN A 287 2.44 7.81 -12.19
C GLN A 287 2.67 7.03 -13.48
N LYS A 288 3.89 6.47 -13.68
CA LYS A 288 4.23 5.62 -14.82
C LYS A 288 3.89 4.14 -14.62
N ILE A 289 3.35 3.71 -13.48
CA ILE A 289 3.02 2.28 -13.21
C ILE A 289 1.53 2.08 -12.92
N ILE A 290 0.77 3.16 -12.72
CA ILE A 290 -0.68 3.05 -12.56
C ILE A 290 -1.42 4.08 -13.43
N GLY A 291 -0.74 5.05 -14.04
CA GLY A 291 -1.43 6.04 -14.88
C GLY A 291 -2.47 6.89 -14.22
N ILE A 292 -2.51 6.81 -12.90
CA ILE A 292 -3.16 7.75 -12.02
C ILE A 292 -2.34 9.03 -12.12
N GLU A 293 -2.56 9.74 -13.21
CA GLU A 293 -2.45 11.17 -13.21
C GLU A 293 -3.49 11.67 -12.20
N ALA A 294 -3.11 12.65 -11.39
CA ALA A 294 -3.91 13.29 -10.35
C ALA A 294 -3.81 12.74 -8.92
N LYS A 295 -3.13 13.58 -8.12
CA LYS A 295 -3.45 13.94 -6.73
C LYS A 295 -2.97 13.05 -5.60
N LEU A 296 -1.65 13.11 -5.42
CA LEU A 296 -1.05 13.22 -4.07
C LEU A 296 -1.54 14.44 -3.25
N ALA A 297 -2.40 15.29 -3.80
CA ALA A 297 -3.13 16.33 -3.08
C ALA A 297 -4.43 15.81 -2.40
N GLN A 298 -4.80 14.53 -2.58
CA GLN A 298 -6.00 13.93 -1.97
C GLN A 298 -5.81 13.41 -0.54
N TYR A 299 -4.57 13.30 -0.05
CA TYR A 299 -4.32 12.78 1.31
C TYR A 299 -4.90 13.66 2.43
N GLU A 300 -4.93 14.99 2.25
CA GLU A 300 -5.55 15.91 3.23
C GLU A 300 -7.08 15.75 3.28
N GLN A 301 -7.71 15.24 2.21
CA GLN A 301 -9.17 15.13 2.12
C GLN A 301 -9.73 14.00 3.00
N GLY A 302 -8.95 12.95 3.27
CA GLY A 302 -9.37 11.85 4.13
C GLY A 302 -9.54 12.30 5.58
N GLU A 303 -8.56 13.01 6.14
CA GLU A 303 -8.64 13.55 7.50
C GLU A 303 -9.79 14.57 7.63
N GLU A 304 -9.91 15.48 6.65
CA GLU A 304 -11.03 16.44 6.58
C GLU A 304 -12.39 15.74 6.54
N PHE A 305 -12.53 14.67 5.75
CA PHE A 305 -13.74 13.85 5.70
C PHE A 305 -14.07 13.27 7.09
N ILE A 306 -13.10 12.63 7.75
CA ILE A 306 -13.30 12.03 9.08
C ILE A 306 -13.76 13.08 10.09
N TYR A 307 -13.08 14.23 10.17
CA TYR A 307 -13.47 15.30 11.11
C TYR A 307 -14.83 15.88 10.78
N ALA A 308 -15.16 16.09 9.51
CA ALA A 308 -16.45 16.64 9.11
C ALA A 308 -17.61 15.71 9.49
N ILE A 309 -17.49 14.40 9.27
CA ILE A 309 -18.51 13.43 9.68
C ILE A 309 -18.65 13.41 11.21
N GLU A 310 -17.53 13.39 11.93
CA GLU A 310 -17.53 13.39 13.39
C GLU A 310 -18.14 14.66 13.99
N GLU A 311 -17.87 15.84 13.40
CA GLU A 311 -18.43 17.11 13.85
C GLU A 311 -19.95 17.20 13.59
N LEU A 312 -20.41 16.68 12.45
CA LEU A 312 -21.81 16.78 12.04
C LEU A 312 -22.72 15.73 12.70
N GLU A 313 -22.26 14.48 12.82
CA GLU A 313 -23.10 13.34 13.22
C GLU A 313 -22.50 12.51 14.36
N GLY A 314 -21.25 12.78 14.76
CA GLY A 314 -20.57 12.07 15.84
C GLY A 314 -19.82 10.80 15.42
N MET A 315 -19.04 10.27 16.35
CA MET A 315 -18.21 9.07 16.12
C MET A 315 -19.02 7.80 15.86
N ASP A 316 -20.17 7.63 16.50
CA ASP A 316 -21.01 6.44 16.31
C ASP A 316 -21.52 6.36 14.87
N PHE A 317 -21.88 7.51 14.28
CA PHE A 317 -22.27 7.58 12.88
C PHE A 317 -21.09 7.32 11.94
N LEU A 318 -19.91 7.87 12.23
CA LEU A 318 -18.70 7.57 11.47
C LEU A 318 -18.38 6.06 11.47
N ASN A 319 -18.55 5.39 12.60
CA ASN A 319 -18.24 3.96 12.75
C ASN A 319 -19.07 3.05 11.85
N MET A 320 -20.19 3.54 11.30
CA MET A 320 -20.96 2.83 10.28
C MET A 320 -20.12 2.46 9.05
N VAL A 321 -19.06 3.22 8.75
CA VAL A 321 -18.14 2.92 7.64
C VAL A 321 -17.50 1.52 7.75
N TRP A 322 -17.43 0.96 8.96
CA TRP A 322 -16.87 -0.36 9.24
C TRP A 322 -17.90 -1.51 9.21
N GLU A 323 -19.18 -1.20 9.10
CA GLU A 323 -20.24 -2.22 9.23
C GLU A 323 -20.44 -3.04 7.95
N HIS A 324 -20.36 -2.41 6.78
CA HIS A 324 -20.58 -3.07 5.48
C HIS A 324 -19.75 -2.43 4.36
N PRO A 325 -19.29 -3.18 3.34
CA PRO A 325 -18.56 -2.61 2.20
C PRO A 325 -19.31 -1.45 1.50
N ASP A 326 -20.63 -1.55 1.41
CA ASP A 326 -21.45 -0.49 0.80
C ASP A 326 -21.41 0.83 1.56
N ASN A 327 -20.98 0.83 2.83
CA ASN A 327 -20.82 2.04 3.62
C ASN A 327 -19.52 2.78 3.29
N LEU A 328 -18.60 2.20 2.51
CA LEU A 328 -17.39 2.89 2.08
C LEU A 328 -17.75 4.18 1.31
N PRO A 329 -17.05 5.30 1.54
CA PRO A 329 -17.29 6.52 0.83
C PRO A 329 -16.75 6.42 -0.59
N LYS A 330 -17.41 7.10 -1.52
CA LYS A 330 -16.90 7.36 -2.87
C LYS A 330 -15.98 8.58 -2.85
N LEU A 331 -15.10 8.71 -3.84
CA LEU A 331 -14.20 9.89 -3.98
C LEU A 331 -14.95 11.24 -3.99
N GLU A 332 -16.19 11.24 -4.46
CA GLU A 332 -17.07 12.43 -4.48
C GLU A 332 -17.53 12.79 -3.08
N GLU A 333 -17.86 11.77 -2.28
CA GLU A 333 -18.38 11.90 -0.92
C GLU A 333 -17.27 12.21 0.08
N ILE A 334 -16.02 11.80 -0.20
CA ILE A 334 -14.86 12.25 0.57
C ILE A 334 -14.67 13.77 0.41
N LYS A 335 -14.98 14.32 -0.77
CA LYS A 335 -14.89 15.77 -1.02
C LYS A 335 -16.08 16.54 -0.47
N ASP A 336 -17.26 15.93 -0.45
CA ASP A 336 -18.47 16.48 0.15
C ASP A 336 -19.08 15.46 1.14
N PRO A 337 -18.66 15.53 2.43
CA PRO A 337 -19.08 14.58 3.46
C PRO A 337 -20.60 14.49 3.64
N ASN A 338 -21.36 15.55 3.30
CA ASN A 338 -22.83 15.53 3.38
C ASN A 338 -23.47 14.51 2.43
N LEU A 339 -22.84 14.23 1.29
CA LEU A 339 -23.32 13.21 0.34
C LEU A 339 -23.25 11.82 0.97
N TRP A 340 -22.16 11.52 1.69
CA TRP A 340 -22.03 10.27 2.42
C TRP A 340 -23.10 10.16 3.51
N ILE A 341 -23.24 11.20 4.35
CA ILE A 341 -24.23 11.23 5.45
C ILE A 341 -25.63 10.97 4.91
N ALA A 342 -26.03 11.68 3.85
CA ALA A 342 -27.35 11.54 3.25
C ALA A 342 -27.60 10.14 2.70
N ARG A 343 -26.58 9.51 2.09
CA ARG A 343 -26.67 8.14 1.59
C ARG A 343 -26.79 7.13 2.71
N ILE A 344 -25.95 7.22 3.73
CA ILE A 344 -25.95 6.30 4.87
C ILE A 344 -27.27 6.39 5.64
N LYS A 345 -27.79 7.60 5.90
CA LYS A 345 -29.12 7.79 6.51
C LYS A 345 -30.25 7.17 5.69
N ARG A 346 -30.14 7.15 4.36
CA ARG A 346 -31.13 6.47 3.52
C ARG A 346 -31.07 4.96 3.71
N LEU A 347 -29.87 4.38 3.69
CA LEU A 347 -29.65 2.94 3.88
C LEU A 347 -30.09 2.46 5.27
N SER A 348 -29.95 3.28 6.32
CA SER A 348 -30.41 2.91 7.67
C SER A 348 -31.92 2.98 7.88
N ASN A 349 -32.65 3.66 6.99
CA ASN A 349 -34.10 3.81 7.07
C ASN A 349 -34.86 2.81 6.16
N GLU A 350 -34.13 2.05 5.35
CA GLU A 350 -34.61 0.92 4.55
C GLU A 350 -34.39 -0.39 5.31
#